data_AF-A0A7J4KTF3-F1
#
_entry.id   AF-A0A7J4KTF3-F1
#
_cell.length_a   1.000
_cell.length_b   1.000
_cell.length_c   1.000
_cell.angle_alpha   90.00
_cell.angle_beta   90.00
_cell.angle_gamma   90.00
#
_symmetry.space_group_name_H-M   'P 1'
#
loop_
_entity.id
_entity.type
_entity.pdbx_description
1 polymer ?
#
loop_
_entity_poly.entity_id
_entity_poly.type
_entity_poly.pdbx_seq_one_letter_code
_entity_poly.pdbx_strand_id
1 'polypeptide(L)'
;GIRYEGGSATNGRITDSNISSTTGGQAILLYNGANYNTINNVNVSNPNYIAIDLQANIIGTVIANSTLSSNGGLYGIRVYGSSHNNTITNTSVTTAGATHGVYVTSSSANVSIDCQDKSIIGTNTTSTYGVYSDSFNTTIRNCQISNFESGIKIDSTTSATVRNNTVSNITGANGYGILLCNSASSLVTNNTVNSSGPAYTSIGLSCGGPINDNTVSNNIVYAYSEAYGAIYLSLGANNNLISNNSITAIGTHGIGITYGTNNNNTLRNNTISISGSYSGIYNGLAATNLTIDCAGATITGNNSSNSYGIYSNGFNTTIQNCNILYFANGIYFQGAANGSVQDSNVTNNTETGVKILASNYTSLSSSYVCFNAMDIDNSGTGNTGSNDRCDSFLDWSENGRSGCERACTTLWHRLYGNVSGLITLGNSSLYPYLYNWTTSNATNVYITDYDSSPSWYQLQAIGKNTSNGSASNDFVELDIALNATSYADNINVSFSTDGSAPKETRNYTIWGKLVENVPIANSSAFNSSFKTGVLWDMSGGGSEYSNVTKQTTVWIAKVNKSATDVYGTYDFLIEIPYTLSYYQAGNNLVSLYAELE
;
A
#
# COMPACT_ATOMS: atom_id res chain seq x y z
N GLY A 1 13.89 31.32 -44.11
CA GLY A 1 14.31 30.04 -43.50
C GLY A 1 15.27 29.30 -44.41
N ILE A 2 15.76 28.14 -43.95
CA ILE A 2 16.56 27.18 -44.73
C ILE A 2 15.62 26.10 -45.26
N ARG A 3 15.77 25.70 -46.53
CA ARG A 3 14.99 24.61 -47.14
C ARG A 3 15.91 23.60 -47.80
N TYR A 4 15.79 22.34 -47.40
CA TYR A 4 16.35 21.18 -48.08
C TYR A 4 15.21 20.40 -48.73
N GLU A 5 15.36 20.06 -50.01
CA GLU A 5 14.28 19.44 -50.78
C GLU A 5 14.83 18.40 -51.76
N GLY A 6 14.15 17.26 -51.82
CA GLY A 6 14.47 16.19 -52.77
C GLY A 6 15.57 15.26 -52.27
N GLY A 7 15.67 14.08 -52.90
CA GLY A 7 16.66 13.05 -52.54
C GLY A 7 18.12 13.49 -52.71
N SER A 8 18.40 14.55 -53.49
CA SER A 8 19.73 15.15 -53.60
C SER A 8 20.16 15.93 -52.35
N ALA A 9 19.22 16.38 -51.52
CA ALA A 9 19.48 17.11 -50.28
C ALA A 9 19.57 16.16 -49.07
N THR A 10 20.32 15.06 -49.21
CA THR A 10 20.50 14.00 -48.21
C THR A 10 21.90 14.11 -47.56
N ASN A 11 22.06 13.74 -46.29
CA ASN A 11 23.32 13.83 -45.53
C ASN A 11 23.87 15.26 -45.36
N GLY A 12 23.04 16.28 -45.54
CA GLY A 12 23.39 17.67 -45.32
C GLY A 12 23.47 18.04 -43.84
N ARG A 13 24.06 19.21 -43.56
CA ARG A 13 24.33 19.70 -42.21
C ARG A 13 23.97 21.17 -42.09
N ILE A 14 23.12 21.50 -41.13
CA ILE A 14 22.81 22.87 -40.71
C ILE A 14 23.36 23.00 -39.29
N THR A 15 24.47 23.73 -39.12
CA THR A 15 25.11 23.87 -37.81
C THR A 15 25.41 25.31 -37.42
N ASP A 16 25.48 25.57 -36.11
CA ASP A 16 26.02 26.80 -35.51
C ASP A 16 25.36 28.08 -36.05
N SER A 17 24.04 28.03 -36.20
CA SER A 17 23.26 29.03 -36.93
C SER A 17 22.24 29.74 -36.05
N ASN A 18 22.14 31.06 -36.20
CA ASN A 18 21.06 31.86 -35.63
C ASN A 18 20.07 32.25 -36.74
N ILE A 19 18.82 31.80 -36.62
CA ILE A 19 17.80 31.98 -37.66
C ILE A 19 16.65 32.79 -37.06
N SER A 20 16.43 34.00 -37.59
CA SER A 20 15.24 34.81 -37.30
C SER A 20 14.34 34.84 -38.54
N SER A 21 13.03 34.60 -38.40
CA SER A 21 12.11 34.53 -39.56
C SER A 21 10.88 35.40 -39.39
N THR A 22 10.96 36.68 -39.78
CA THR A 22 9.93 37.69 -39.49
C THR A 22 8.74 37.75 -40.46
N THR A 23 8.74 37.02 -41.59
CA THR A 23 7.60 36.98 -42.54
C THR A 23 7.27 35.54 -42.97
N GLY A 24 5.97 35.21 -43.00
CA GLY A 24 5.35 33.87 -43.09
C GLY A 24 6.16 32.72 -43.72
N GLY A 25 6.42 31.67 -42.92
CA GLY A 25 7.05 30.44 -43.38
C GLY A 25 7.70 29.62 -42.25
N GLN A 26 8.24 28.45 -42.60
CA GLN A 26 9.10 27.64 -41.72
C GLN A 26 10.51 28.24 -41.60
N ALA A 27 11.11 28.18 -40.41
CA ALA A 27 12.51 28.60 -40.24
C ALA A 27 13.49 27.57 -40.81
N ILE A 28 13.25 26.28 -40.60
CA ILE A 28 13.93 25.19 -41.30
C ILE A 28 12.89 24.21 -41.83
N LEU A 29 12.97 23.86 -43.12
CA LEU A 29 12.14 22.86 -43.78
C LEU A 29 13.01 21.80 -44.45
N LEU A 30 12.81 20.53 -44.09
CA LEU A 30 13.31 19.38 -44.82
C LEU A 30 12.11 18.71 -45.50
N TYR A 31 12.15 18.61 -46.82
CA TYR A 31 11.00 18.21 -47.63
C TYR A 31 11.34 17.11 -48.65
N ASN A 32 10.39 16.19 -48.86
CA ASN A 32 10.36 15.28 -50.00
C ASN A 32 11.64 14.43 -50.16
N GLY A 33 11.95 13.63 -49.12
CA GLY A 33 13.07 12.67 -49.15
C GLY A 33 14.46 13.26 -48.90
N ALA A 34 14.56 14.48 -48.38
CA ALA A 34 15.81 15.06 -47.88
C ALA A 34 16.26 14.34 -46.58
N ASN A 35 16.86 13.16 -46.73
CA ASN A 35 17.06 12.21 -45.64
C ASN A 35 18.41 12.40 -44.92
N TYR A 36 18.55 11.79 -43.75
CA TYR A 36 19.81 11.68 -43.00
C TYR A 36 20.53 13.01 -42.73
N ASN A 37 19.76 14.09 -42.64
CA ASN A 37 20.29 15.42 -42.39
C ASN A 37 20.58 15.63 -40.90
N THR A 38 21.51 16.53 -40.59
CA THR A 38 21.81 16.95 -39.22
C THR A 38 21.52 18.43 -39.03
N ILE A 39 20.69 18.77 -38.06
CA ILE A 39 20.45 20.14 -37.57
C ILE A 39 21.04 20.20 -36.17
N ASN A 40 22.13 20.94 -35.96
CA ASN A 40 22.85 20.92 -34.69
C ASN A 40 23.28 22.31 -34.23
N ASN A 41 23.07 22.63 -32.95
CA ASN A 41 23.44 23.94 -32.40
C ASN A 41 22.81 25.11 -33.17
N VAL A 42 21.49 25.00 -33.40
CA VAL A 42 20.72 26.04 -34.09
C VAL A 42 19.82 26.77 -33.11
N ASN A 43 19.85 28.10 -33.18
CA ASN A 43 18.93 28.96 -32.46
C ASN A 43 17.91 29.54 -33.43
N VAL A 44 16.64 29.21 -33.24
CA VAL A 44 15.54 29.79 -34.02
C VAL A 44 14.76 30.76 -33.16
N SER A 45 14.62 32.01 -33.62
CA SER A 45 13.80 33.03 -32.97
C SER A 45 12.70 33.55 -33.90
N ASN A 46 11.51 33.78 -33.34
CA ASN A 46 10.36 34.39 -34.02
C ASN A 46 9.94 33.73 -35.36
N PRO A 47 9.89 32.40 -35.52
CA PRO A 47 9.24 31.81 -36.68
C PRO A 47 7.73 32.12 -36.64
N ASN A 48 7.19 32.53 -37.78
CA ASN A 48 5.76 32.81 -37.93
C ASN A 48 4.90 31.54 -38.12
N TYR A 49 5.49 30.37 -38.41
CA TYR A 49 4.70 29.14 -38.62
C TYR A 49 5.28 27.90 -37.94
N ILE A 50 6.49 27.47 -38.30
CA ILE A 50 7.14 26.29 -37.67
C ILE A 50 8.63 26.57 -37.52
N ALA A 51 9.22 26.23 -36.36
CA ALA A 51 10.65 26.42 -36.20
C ALA A 51 11.44 25.39 -37.03
N ILE A 52 11.13 24.10 -36.87
CA ILE A 52 11.70 23.02 -37.70
C ILE A 52 10.60 22.08 -38.19
N ASP A 53 10.53 21.86 -39.49
CA ASP A 53 9.51 21.05 -40.16
C ASP A 53 10.16 19.94 -40.98
N LEU A 54 9.89 18.68 -40.62
CA LEU A 54 10.29 17.49 -41.36
C LEU A 54 9.06 16.93 -42.07
N GLN A 55 9.02 17.01 -43.40
CA GLN A 55 7.80 16.75 -44.16
C GLN A 55 8.02 15.84 -45.37
N ALA A 56 7.11 14.89 -45.58
CA ALA A 56 7.03 14.01 -46.75
C ALA A 56 8.25 13.10 -46.91
N ASN A 57 8.24 11.99 -46.18
CA ASN A 57 9.23 10.91 -46.22
C ASN A 57 10.64 11.31 -45.77
N ILE A 58 10.76 12.08 -44.69
CA ILE A 58 12.06 12.39 -44.09
C ILE A 58 12.48 11.28 -43.16
N ILE A 59 13.63 10.66 -43.45
CA ILE A 59 14.15 9.51 -42.73
C ILE A 59 15.47 9.86 -42.05
N GLY A 60 15.62 9.50 -40.78
CA GLY A 60 16.94 9.48 -40.13
C GLY A 60 17.55 10.86 -39.87
N THR A 61 16.75 11.93 -39.86
CA THR A 61 17.25 13.27 -39.52
C THR A 61 17.49 13.38 -38.02
N VAL A 62 18.57 14.07 -37.64
CA VAL A 62 18.92 14.37 -36.25
C VAL A 62 18.83 15.87 -36.00
N ILE A 63 17.98 16.28 -35.06
CA ILE A 63 17.90 17.63 -34.51
C ILE A 63 18.55 17.58 -33.11
N ALA A 64 19.64 18.31 -32.92
CA ALA A 64 20.45 18.25 -31.71
C ALA A 64 20.85 19.63 -31.17
N ASN A 65 21.01 19.75 -29.84
CA ASN A 65 21.66 20.88 -29.18
C ASN A 65 21.06 22.25 -29.56
N SER A 66 19.76 22.32 -29.89
CA SER A 66 19.14 23.49 -30.50
C SER A 66 18.17 24.19 -29.55
N THR A 67 17.97 25.50 -29.74
CA THR A 67 17.02 26.30 -28.96
C THR A 67 16.00 26.94 -29.89
N LEU A 68 14.72 26.61 -29.72
CA LEU A 68 13.65 27.03 -30.61
C LEU A 68 12.63 27.89 -29.86
N SER A 69 12.44 29.13 -30.27
CA SER A 69 11.44 30.05 -29.70
C SER A 69 10.41 30.44 -30.75
N SER A 70 9.21 29.86 -30.71
CA SER A 70 8.08 30.15 -31.61
C SER A 70 7.15 31.22 -31.02
N ASN A 71 7.13 32.42 -31.59
CA ASN A 71 6.31 33.53 -31.08
C ASN A 71 4.98 33.74 -31.83
N GLY A 72 4.74 33.00 -32.92
CA GLY A 72 3.47 33.07 -33.67
C GLY A 72 3.13 31.82 -34.49
N GLY A 73 3.96 30.77 -34.44
CA GLY A 73 3.82 29.60 -35.30
C GLY A 73 3.21 28.36 -34.63
N LEU A 74 2.37 27.60 -35.35
CA LEU A 74 1.63 26.41 -34.90
C LEU A 74 2.46 25.35 -34.15
N TYR A 75 3.73 25.14 -34.52
CA TYR A 75 4.55 24.06 -33.98
C TYR A 75 5.99 24.51 -33.71
N GLY A 76 6.57 24.12 -32.59
CA GLY A 76 8.01 24.22 -32.38
C GLY A 76 8.76 23.29 -33.35
N ILE A 77 8.51 22.00 -33.25
CA ILE A 77 9.01 20.98 -34.20
C ILE A 77 7.83 20.18 -34.73
N ARG A 78 7.78 19.98 -36.04
CA ARG A 78 6.81 19.09 -36.68
C ARG A 78 7.51 17.96 -37.43
N VAL A 79 7.06 16.73 -37.23
CA VAL A 79 7.44 15.54 -37.99
C VAL A 79 6.19 14.98 -38.64
N TYR A 80 6.13 15.02 -39.98
CA TYR A 80 4.91 14.84 -40.74
C TYR A 80 5.11 13.99 -42.00
N GLY A 81 4.09 13.20 -42.34
CA GLY A 81 3.93 12.57 -43.65
C GLY A 81 4.93 11.45 -43.89
N SER A 82 4.79 10.34 -43.16
CA SER A 82 5.64 9.15 -43.27
C SER A 82 7.13 9.44 -43.01
N SER A 83 7.42 10.32 -42.05
CA SER A 83 8.80 10.71 -41.71
C SER A 83 9.32 9.87 -40.55
N HIS A 84 10.16 8.89 -40.86
CA HIS A 84 10.55 7.81 -39.95
C HIS A 84 11.93 7.97 -39.30
N ASN A 85 12.15 7.33 -38.15
CA ASN A 85 13.48 7.19 -37.53
C ASN A 85 14.17 8.55 -37.26
N ASN A 86 13.41 9.62 -37.08
CA ASN A 86 13.96 10.95 -36.80
C ASN A 86 14.25 11.08 -35.30
N THR A 87 15.33 11.77 -34.97
CA THR A 87 15.78 11.97 -33.59
C THR A 87 15.81 13.46 -33.25
N ILE A 88 15.17 13.83 -32.15
CA ILE A 88 15.24 15.15 -31.52
C ILE A 88 15.94 14.94 -30.18
N THR A 89 17.09 15.57 -29.97
CA THR A 89 17.88 15.38 -28.77
C THR A 89 18.48 16.68 -28.21
N ASN A 90 18.58 16.81 -26.88
CA ASN A 90 19.13 17.98 -26.20
C ASN A 90 18.63 19.31 -26.80
N THR A 91 17.34 19.41 -27.08
CA THR A 91 16.73 20.54 -27.79
C THR A 91 15.65 21.15 -26.92
N SER A 92 15.68 22.47 -26.73
CA SER A 92 14.65 23.21 -26.01
C SER A 92 13.67 23.85 -26.98
N VAL A 93 12.40 23.87 -26.57
CA VAL A 93 11.30 24.48 -27.32
C VAL A 93 10.53 25.41 -26.38
N THR A 94 10.35 26.65 -26.80
CA THR A 94 9.47 27.61 -26.13
C THR A 94 8.48 28.14 -27.15
N THR A 95 7.20 28.11 -26.81
CA THR A 95 6.15 28.64 -27.66
C THR A 95 5.37 29.74 -26.94
N ALA A 96 5.04 30.83 -27.63
CA ALA A 96 4.41 32.02 -27.05
C ALA A 96 2.96 32.25 -27.54
N GLY A 97 2.28 31.21 -28.06
CA GLY A 97 0.88 31.27 -28.51
C GLY A 97 0.16 29.91 -28.46
N ALA A 98 -1.05 29.82 -29.05
CA ALA A 98 -1.87 28.60 -29.16
C ALA A 98 -1.26 27.55 -30.11
N THR A 99 -0.21 26.89 -29.63
CA THR A 99 0.76 26.17 -30.45
C THR A 99 1.27 24.95 -29.69
N HIS A 100 1.78 23.95 -30.41
CA HIS A 100 2.33 22.73 -29.82
C HIS A 100 3.86 22.79 -29.76
N GLY A 101 4.46 22.12 -28.77
CA GLY A 101 5.91 22.01 -28.65
C GLY A 101 6.50 21.13 -29.75
N VAL A 102 6.32 19.81 -29.64
CA VAL A 102 6.72 18.82 -30.63
C VAL A 102 5.50 18.04 -31.12
N TYR A 103 5.30 17.98 -32.44
CA TYR A 103 4.12 17.38 -33.06
C TYR A 103 4.52 16.32 -34.08
N VAL A 104 4.26 15.05 -33.78
CA VAL A 104 4.59 13.90 -34.63
C VAL A 104 3.30 13.28 -35.16
N THR A 105 3.12 13.24 -36.48
CA THR A 105 1.83 12.82 -37.07
C THR A 105 1.96 12.16 -38.44
N SER A 106 0.82 11.70 -38.96
CA SER A 106 0.57 11.37 -40.37
C SER A 106 1.46 10.22 -40.85
N SER A 107 1.29 9.07 -40.19
CA SER A 107 1.97 7.81 -40.49
C SER A 107 3.49 7.85 -40.33
N SER A 108 4.01 8.78 -39.55
CA SER A 108 5.41 8.73 -39.10
C SER A 108 5.60 7.57 -38.11
N ALA A 109 6.85 7.11 -37.89
CA ALA A 109 7.13 6.08 -36.90
C ALA A 109 8.57 6.12 -36.40
N ASN A 110 8.81 5.48 -35.25
CA ASN A 110 10.13 5.35 -34.61
C ASN A 110 10.79 6.71 -34.34
N VAL A 111 10.01 7.72 -34.00
CA VAL A 111 10.54 9.06 -33.68
C VAL A 111 11.03 9.04 -32.24
N SER A 112 12.27 9.51 -32.03
CA SER A 112 12.89 9.59 -30.71
C SER A 112 13.00 11.04 -30.27
N ILE A 113 12.41 11.38 -29.12
CA ILE A 113 12.46 12.68 -28.48
C ILE A 113 13.14 12.48 -27.13
N ASP A 114 14.40 12.91 -27.02
CA ASP A 114 15.22 12.82 -25.81
C ASP A 114 15.74 14.20 -25.43
N CYS A 115 15.00 14.91 -24.58
CA CYS A 115 15.32 16.30 -24.31
C CYS A 115 16.60 16.47 -23.46
N GLN A 116 17.14 15.42 -22.84
CA GLN A 116 18.29 15.52 -21.92
C GLN A 116 18.10 16.65 -20.88
N ASP A 117 16.94 16.63 -20.21
CA ASP A 117 16.45 17.60 -19.23
C ASP A 117 16.17 19.01 -19.77
N LYS A 118 16.18 19.20 -21.09
CA LYS A 118 15.74 20.46 -21.71
C LYS A 118 14.23 20.63 -21.67
N SER A 119 13.83 21.89 -21.71
CA SER A 119 12.46 22.33 -21.53
C SER A 119 11.67 22.38 -22.84
N ILE A 120 10.42 21.92 -22.78
CA ILE A 120 9.37 22.22 -23.76
C ILE A 120 8.32 23.03 -23.00
N ILE A 121 8.17 24.31 -23.33
CA ILE A 121 7.36 25.28 -22.57
C ILE A 121 6.33 25.92 -23.49
N GLY A 122 5.08 25.92 -23.05
CA GLY A 122 3.97 26.60 -23.72
C GLY A 122 3.41 27.80 -22.94
N THR A 123 2.15 28.14 -23.20
CA THR A 123 1.42 29.28 -22.61
C THR A 123 0.09 28.92 -21.92
N ASN A 124 -0.19 27.64 -21.67
CA ASN A 124 -1.47 27.14 -21.12
C ASN A 124 -2.69 27.48 -21.98
N THR A 125 -2.50 27.53 -23.30
CA THR A 125 -3.60 27.72 -24.25
C THR A 125 -4.37 26.41 -24.46
N THR A 126 -5.69 26.50 -24.70
CA THR A 126 -6.52 25.33 -25.00
C THR A 126 -6.12 24.67 -26.31
N SER A 127 -6.39 23.36 -26.43
CA SER A 127 -6.03 22.48 -27.54
C SER A 127 -4.53 22.46 -27.84
N THR A 128 -3.67 22.62 -26.83
CA THR A 128 -2.20 22.60 -26.99
C THR A 128 -1.56 21.40 -26.31
N TYR A 129 -0.44 20.95 -26.90
CA TYR A 129 0.31 19.79 -26.45
C TYR A 129 1.78 20.14 -26.33
N GLY A 130 2.42 19.75 -25.22
CA GLY A 130 3.88 19.80 -25.11
C GLY A 130 4.49 18.85 -26.13
N VAL A 131 4.08 17.60 -26.09
CA VAL A 131 4.37 16.60 -27.13
C VAL A 131 3.09 15.89 -27.55
N TYR A 132 2.83 15.85 -28.85
CA TYR A 132 1.77 15.04 -29.46
C TYR A 132 2.38 13.99 -30.38
N SER A 133 1.86 12.77 -30.33
CA SER A 133 2.20 11.72 -31.28
C SER A 133 1.03 10.78 -31.59
N ASP A 134 0.70 10.63 -32.87
CA ASP A 134 -0.14 9.53 -33.37
C ASP A 134 0.65 8.36 -33.98
N SER A 135 1.98 8.43 -33.84
CA SER A 135 2.93 7.69 -34.65
C SER A 135 3.49 6.47 -33.91
N PHE A 136 3.59 5.35 -34.62
CA PHE A 136 4.01 4.05 -34.07
C PHE A 136 5.39 4.14 -33.42
N ASN A 137 5.54 3.52 -32.24
CA ASN A 137 6.83 3.36 -31.56
C ASN A 137 7.56 4.69 -31.31
N THR A 138 6.82 5.74 -30.98
CA THR A 138 7.41 7.02 -30.59
C THR A 138 7.95 6.94 -29.16
N THR A 139 9.18 7.42 -28.96
CA THR A 139 9.83 7.48 -27.64
C THR A 139 9.94 8.94 -27.19
N ILE A 140 9.48 9.24 -25.97
CA ILE A 140 9.58 10.55 -25.33
C ILE A 140 10.25 10.37 -23.97
N ARG A 141 11.42 10.99 -23.77
CA ARG A 141 12.16 10.85 -22.52
C ARG A 141 12.98 12.07 -22.10
N ASN A 142 13.23 12.14 -20.80
CA ASN A 142 14.11 13.13 -20.18
C ASN A 142 13.69 14.57 -20.53
N CYS A 143 12.40 14.84 -20.63
CA CYS A 143 11.86 16.16 -20.98
C CYS A 143 11.24 16.87 -19.78
N GLN A 144 11.45 18.18 -19.71
CA GLN A 144 10.83 19.09 -18.75
C GLN A 144 9.69 19.83 -19.47
N ILE A 145 8.46 19.35 -19.34
CA ILE A 145 7.30 19.84 -20.11
C ILE A 145 6.38 20.65 -19.20
N SER A 146 6.04 21.88 -19.59
CA SER A 146 5.12 22.70 -18.80
C SER A 146 4.33 23.70 -19.62
N ASN A 147 3.24 24.17 -19.02
CA ASN A 147 2.37 25.22 -19.56
C ASN A 147 1.69 24.84 -20.89
N PHE A 148 1.09 23.66 -20.97
CA PHE A 148 0.23 23.25 -22.09
C PHE A 148 -1.13 22.81 -21.54
N GLU A 149 -2.18 22.78 -22.36
CA GLU A 149 -3.43 22.14 -21.93
C GLU A 149 -3.17 20.66 -21.61
N SER A 150 -2.41 19.96 -22.44
CA SER A 150 -1.90 18.63 -22.07
C SER A 150 -0.40 18.52 -22.27
N GLY A 151 0.29 17.87 -21.34
CA GLY A 151 1.74 17.73 -21.40
C GLY A 151 2.17 16.82 -22.54
N ILE A 152 1.79 15.54 -22.46
CA ILE A 152 2.09 14.52 -23.47
C ILE A 152 0.79 13.83 -23.88
N LYS A 153 0.50 13.80 -25.20
CA LYS A 153 -0.62 13.02 -25.76
C LYS A 153 -0.09 12.01 -26.77
N ILE A 154 -0.38 10.73 -26.51
CA ILE A 154 -0.21 9.61 -27.43
C ILE A 154 -1.60 9.23 -27.95
N ASP A 155 -1.80 9.23 -29.26
CA ASP A 155 -3.13 9.16 -29.86
C ASP A 155 -3.23 8.06 -30.93
N SER A 156 -4.20 7.15 -30.79
CA SER A 156 -4.57 6.17 -31.82
C SER A 156 -3.38 5.36 -32.36
N THR A 157 -2.44 4.98 -31.49
CA THR A 157 -1.18 4.35 -31.88
C THR A 157 -0.74 3.23 -30.94
N THR A 158 0.37 2.56 -31.26
CA THR A 158 0.89 1.46 -30.44
C THR A 158 2.39 1.57 -30.18
N SER A 159 2.84 0.88 -29.12
CA SER A 159 4.25 0.73 -28.75
C SER A 159 4.95 2.04 -28.38
N ALA A 160 4.21 3.09 -27.99
CA ALA A 160 4.84 4.32 -27.54
C ALA A 160 5.54 4.11 -26.19
N THR A 161 6.64 4.82 -25.95
CA THR A 161 7.25 4.87 -24.62
C THR A 161 7.43 6.31 -24.13
N VAL A 162 6.84 6.60 -22.98
CA VAL A 162 6.95 7.86 -22.26
C VAL A 162 7.67 7.60 -20.94
N ARG A 163 8.93 8.01 -20.82
CA ARG A 163 9.72 7.72 -19.61
C ARG A 163 10.61 8.84 -19.10
N ASN A 164 10.82 8.92 -17.79
CA ASN A 164 11.72 9.90 -17.17
C ASN A 164 11.40 11.36 -17.54
N ASN A 165 10.13 11.70 -17.74
CA ASN A 165 9.72 13.07 -18.01
C ASN A 165 9.20 13.73 -16.74
N THR A 166 9.39 15.04 -16.63
CA THR A 166 8.70 15.87 -15.65
C THR A 166 7.67 16.71 -16.38
N VAL A 167 6.40 16.53 -16.03
CA VAL A 167 5.27 17.25 -16.62
C VAL A 167 4.60 18.09 -15.54
N SER A 168 4.52 19.41 -15.71
CA SER A 168 4.01 20.31 -14.68
C SER A 168 3.21 21.50 -15.21
N ASN A 169 2.50 22.20 -14.32
CA ASN A 169 1.78 23.45 -14.60
C ASN A 169 0.78 23.30 -15.77
N ILE A 170 0.05 22.19 -15.76
CA ILE A 170 -1.00 21.91 -16.74
C ILE A 170 -2.28 22.59 -16.25
N THR A 171 -2.62 23.74 -16.85
CA THR A 171 -3.79 24.53 -16.44
C THR A 171 -4.78 24.66 -17.61
N GLY A 172 -5.65 23.67 -17.76
CA GLY A 172 -6.69 23.67 -18.78
C GLY A 172 -7.86 22.80 -18.33
N ALA A 173 -9.08 23.24 -18.62
CA ALA A 173 -10.29 22.58 -18.13
C ALA A 173 -10.48 21.17 -18.69
N ASN A 174 -9.76 20.74 -19.74
CA ASN A 174 -9.82 19.38 -20.30
C ASN A 174 -8.42 18.73 -20.40
N GLY A 175 -7.48 19.25 -19.61
CA GLY A 175 -6.07 18.93 -19.72
C GLY A 175 -5.66 17.61 -19.08
N TYR A 176 -4.63 16.99 -19.62
CA TYR A 176 -3.96 15.81 -19.08
C TYR A 176 -2.46 16.05 -18.93
N GLY A 177 -1.86 15.59 -17.83
CA GLY A 177 -0.40 15.53 -17.74
C GLY A 177 0.17 14.61 -18.84
N ILE A 178 -0.24 13.34 -18.80
CA ILE A 178 0.07 12.33 -19.82
C ILE A 178 -1.22 11.62 -20.21
N LEU A 179 -1.53 11.54 -21.51
CA LEU A 179 -2.72 10.88 -22.03
C LEU A 179 -2.35 9.80 -23.05
N LEU A 180 -2.82 8.58 -22.81
CA LEU A 180 -2.92 7.50 -23.78
C LEU A 180 -4.36 7.46 -24.33
N CYS A 181 -4.53 8.04 -25.51
CA CYS A 181 -5.80 8.18 -26.21
C CYS A 181 -5.90 7.08 -27.28
N ASN A 182 -6.85 6.15 -27.16
CA ASN A 182 -7.06 5.05 -28.12
C ASN A 182 -5.78 4.28 -28.49
N SER A 183 -4.88 4.14 -27.51
CA SER A 183 -3.53 3.63 -27.74
C SER A 183 -3.32 2.33 -26.98
N ALA A 184 -2.50 1.44 -27.55
CA ALA A 184 -2.26 0.12 -26.98
C ALA A 184 -0.78 -0.22 -26.86
N SER A 185 -0.47 -1.21 -26.01
CA SER A 185 0.88 -1.75 -25.83
C SER A 185 1.95 -0.68 -25.55
N SER A 186 1.57 0.41 -24.87
CA SER A 186 2.45 1.54 -24.60
C SER A 186 2.92 1.55 -23.14
N LEU A 187 4.10 2.12 -22.90
CA LEU A 187 4.74 2.18 -21.59
C LEU A 187 4.87 3.64 -21.10
N VAL A 188 4.24 3.95 -19.96
CA VAL A 188 4.39 5.22 -19.25
C VAL A 188 5.10 4.95 -17.93
N THR A 189 6.38 5.28 -17.82
CA THR A 189 7.16 4.91 -16.62
C THR A 189 8.16 5.93 -16.11
N ASN A 190 8.40 5.96 -14.79
CA ASN A 190 9.38 6.86 -14.16
C ASN A 190 9.14 8.35 -14.46
N ASN A 191 7.89 8.75 -14.71
CA ASN A 191 7.56 10.16 -14.92
C ASN A 191 7.17 10.81 -13.59
N THR A 192 7.47 12.10 -13.45
CA THR A 192 6.91 12.95 -12.40
C THR A 192 5.85 13.84 -13.03
N VAL A 193 4.60 13.70 -12.60
CA VAL A 193 3.46 14.45 -13.14
C VAL A 193 2.86 15.28 -12.03
N ASN A 194 2.83 16.61 -12.20
CA ASN A 194 2.27 17.56 -11.26
C ASN A 194 1.20 18.42 -11.95
N SER A 195 -0.06 18.07 -11.74
CA SER A 195 -1.20 18.77 -12.33
C SER A 195 -1.86 19.65 -11.28
N SER A 196 -1.62 20.96 -11.36
CA SER A 196 -2.05 21.94 -10.36
C SER A 196 -3.25 22.80 -10.78
N GLY A 197 -3.71 22.69 -12.03
CA GLY A 197 -4.94 23.34 -12.51
C GLY A 197 -6.17 22.44 -12.35
N PRO A 198 -7.37 22.90 -12.78
CA PRO A 198 -8.59 22.07 -12.85
C PRO A 198 -8.52 21.01 -13.97
N ALA A 199 -7.35 20.41 -14.15
CA ALA A 199 -7.09 19.37 -15.13
C ALA A 199 -8.01 18.17 -14.88
N TYR A 200 -8.38 17.45 -15.94
CA TYR A 200 -9.26 16.30 -15.82
C TYR A 200 -8.58 15.14 -15.07
N THR A 201 -7.28 14.94 -15.33
CA THR A 201 -6.50 13.79 -14.85
C THR A 201 -5.00 14.04 -15.03
N SER A 202 -4.15 13.64 -14.08
CA SER A 202 -2.70 13.63 -14.27
C SER A 202 -2.22 12.61 -15.30
N ILE A 203 -2.55 11.32 -15.15
CA ILE A 203 -2.27 10.28 -16.15
C ILE A 203 -3.56 9.59 -16.60
N GLY A 204 -3.94 9.74 -17.87
CA GLY A 204 -5.18 9.21 -18.43
C GLY A 204 -4.97 8.08 -19.45
N LEU A 205 -5.80 7.04 -19.33
CA LEU A 205 -6.03 5.98 -20.34
C LEU A 205 -7.48 6.10 -20.80
N SER A 206 -7.72 6.83 -21.88
CA SER A 206 -9.08 7.22 -22.29
C SER A 206 -9.08 7.76 -23.72
N CYS A 207 -10.09 7.45 -24.56
CA CYS A 207 -10.62 8.28 -25.66
C CYS A 207 -11.68 7.57 -26.57
N GLY A 208 -12.54 6.71 -26.02
CA GLY A 208 -13.71 6.16 -26.75
C GLY A 208 -13.44 4.96 -27.66
N GLY A 209 -12.18 4.68 -27.98
CA GLY A 209 -11.72 3.47 -28.67
C GLY A 209 -10.91 2.54 -27.76
N PRO A 210 -10.36 1.44 -28.30
CA PRO A 210 -9.60 0.47 -27.50
C PRO A 210 -8.33 1.08 -26.89
N ILE A 211 -8.15 0.92 -25.56
CA ILE A 211 -6.95 1.37 -24.84
C ILE A 211 -6.38 0.17 -24.08
N ASN A 212 -5.67 -0.71 -24.78
CA ASN A 212 -5.37 -2.05 -24.26
C ASN A 212 -3.89 -2.30 -24.00
N ASP A 213 -3.59 -3.17 -23.04
CA ASP A 213 -2.25 -3.73 -22.82
C ASP A 213 -1.19 -2.64 -22.52
N ASN A 214 -1.60 -1.49 -21.99
CA ASN A 214 -0.68 -0.44 -21.58
C ASN A 214 -0.16 -0.70 -20.17
N THR A 215 1.06 -0.24 -19.92
CA THR A 215 1.68 -0.27 -18.61
C THR A 215 1.97 1.14 -18.11
N VAL A 216 1.37 1.52 -16.99
CA VAL A 216 1.67 2.76 -16.25
C VAL A 216 2.39 2.37 -14.97
N SER A 217 3.70 2.63 -14.88
CA SER A 217 4.47 2.16 -13.74
C SER A 217 5.56 3.08 -13.20
N ASN A 218 5.83 2.99 -11.89
CA ASN A 218 6.91 3.76 -11.25
C ASN A 218 6.78 5.29 -11.44
N ASN A 219 5.58 5.81 -11.64
CA ASN A 219 5.37 7.26 -11.77
C ASN A 219 5.11 7.88 -10.39
N ILE A 220 5.56 9.12 -10.24
CA ILE A 220 5.22 9.98 -9.09
C ILE A 220 4.16 10.95 -9.59
N VAL A 221 2.97 10.91 -8.98
CA VAL A 221 1.80 11.68 -9.42
C VAL A 221 1.31 12.56 -8.29
N TYR A 222 1.28 13.87 -8.55
CA TYR A 222 0.70 14.89 -7.69
C TYR A 222 -0.50 15.50 -8.41
N ALA A 223 -1.70 15.19 -7.92
CA ALA A 223 -2.97 15.57 -8.52
C ALA A 223 -3.75 16.50 -7.58
N TYR A 224 -4.24 17.62 -8.11
CA TYR A 224 -5.02 18.60 -7.36
C TYR A 224 -6.35 18.87 -8.07
N SER A 225 -7.48 18.62 -7.38
CA SER A 225 -8.84 18.97 -7.83
C SER A 225 -9.24 18.36 -9.18
N GLU A 226 -8.86 17.11 -9.45
CA GLU A 226 -9.16 16.43 -10.70
C GLU A 226 -10.55 15.77 -10.69
N ALA A 227 -11.22 15.70 -11.85
CA ALA A 227 -12.61 15.24 -11.92
C ALA A 227 -12.77 13.73 -11.69
N TYR A 228 -11.79 12.92 -12.11
CA TYR A 228 -11.97 11.46 -12.21
C TYR A 228 -10.91 10.63 -11.47
N GLY A 229 -9.73 11.18 -11.23
CA GLY A 229 -8.67 10.57 -10.43
C GLY A 229 -7.28 10.93 -10.94
N ALA A 230 -6.27 10.81 -10.08
CA ALA A 230 -4.87 11.10 -10.43
C ALA A 230 -4.36 10.20 -11.57
N ILE A 231 -4.71 8.92 -11.51
CA ILE A 231 -4.64 8.01 -12.65
C ILE A 231 -6.05 7.58 -13.00
N TYR A 232 -6.42 7.69 -14.28
CA TYR A 232 -7.79 7.46 -14.73
C TYR A 232 -7.85 6.50 -15.90
N LEU A 233 -8.74 5.49 -15.80
CA LEU A 233 -9.05 4.53 -16.85
C LEU A 233 -10.52 4.68 -17.24
N SER A 234 -10.79 4.76 -18.54
CA SER A 234 -12.17 4.81 -19.04
C SER A 234 -12.33 4.38 -20.50
N LEU A 235 -13.59 4.19 -20.90
CA LEU A 235 -14.04 4.13 -22.29
C LEU A 235 -13.33 3.07 -23.14
N GLY A 236 -13.19 1.84 -22.63
CA GLY A 236 -12.54 0.75 -23.37
C GLY A 236 -11.11 0.48 -22.94
N ALA A 237 -10.70 0.92 -21.74
CA ALA A 237 -9.39 0.63 -21.19
C ALA A 237 -9.37 -0.78 -20.58
N ASN A 238 -8.93 -1.78 -21.35
CA ASN A 238 -8.90 -3.18 -20.92
C ASN A 238 -7.48 -3.72 -20.81
N ASN A 239 -7.27 -4.72 -19.96
CA ASN A 239 -5.99 -5.44 -19.84
C ASN A 239 -4.78 -4.52 -19.54
N ASN A 240 -4.98 -3.39 -18.85
CA ASN A 240 -3.89 -2.47 -18.49
C ASN A 240 -3.30 -2.83 -17.13
N LEU A 241 -2.00 -2.57 -16.99
CA LEU A 241 -1.26 -2.73 -15.74
C LEU A 241 -0.88 -1.35 -15.19
N ILE A 242 -1.42 -1.01 -14.02
CA ILE A 242 -1.04 0.18 -13.26
C ILE A 242 -0.25 -0.29 -12.05
N SER A 243 1.07 -0.05 -12.00
CA SER A 243 1.88 -0.63 -10.92
C SER A 243 3.00 0.22 -10.36
N ASN A 244 3.32 0.06 -9.08
CA ASN A 244 4.43 0.76 -8.42
C ASN A 244 4.34 2.31 -8.51
N ASN A 245 3.15 2.89 -8.70
CA ASN A 245 3.01 4.34 -8.74
C ASN A 245 2.88 4.90 -7.31
N SER A 246 3.47 6.07 -7.09
CA SER A 246 3.33 6.85 -5.86
C SER A 246 2.38 8.02 -6.13
N ILE A 247 1.18 7.96 -5.58
CA ILE A 247 0.08 8.86 -5.91
C ILE A 247 -0.28 9.70 -4.69
N THR A 248 -0.26 11.02 -4.84
CA THR A 248 -0.82 11.99 -3.89
C THR A 248 -1.95 12.73 -4.58
N ALA A 249 -3.19 12.55 -4.11
CA ALA A 249 -4.39 13.11 -4.72
C ALA A 249 -5.17 13.99 -3.74
N ILE A 250 -5.35 15.26 -4.06
CA ILE A 250 -6.05 16.22 -3.21
C ILE A 250 -7.37 16.61 -3.88
N GLY A 251 -8.50 16.25 -3.26
CA GLY A 251 -9.82 16.56 -3.80
C GLY A 251 -10.20 15.73 -5.03
N THR A 252 -9.67 14.51 -5.16
CA THR A 252 -9.98 13.57 -6.25
C THR A 252 -9.66 12.13 -5.84
N HIS A 253 -9.99 11.16 -6.69
CA HIS A 253 -9.61 9.77 -6.51
C HIS A 253 -8.11 9.55 -6.71
N GLY A 254 -7.50 8.59 -6.02
CA GLY A 254 -6.13 8.18 -6.33
C GLY A 254 -6.09 7.51 -7.72
N ILE A 255 -6.83 6.42 -7.87
CA ILE A 255 -7.07 5.75 -9.15
C ILE A 255 -8.57 5.68 -9.39
N GLY A 256 -9.04 6.23 -10.51
CA GLY A 256 -10.43 6.16 -10.94
C GLY A 256 -10.61 5.25 -12.14
N ILE A 257 -11.60 4.37 -12.09
CA ILE A 257 -12.01 3.51 -13.22
C ILE A 257 -13.50 3.73 -13.43
N THR A 258 -13.85 4.46 -14.49
CA THR A 258 -15.23 4.89 -14.71
C THR A 258 -15.58 4.87 -16.21
N TYR A 259 -16.88 4.94 -16.51
CA TYR A 259 -17.48 5.02 -17.85
C TYR A 259 -17.03 3.97 -18.90
N GLY A 260 -18.00 3.30 -19.51
CA GLY A 260 -17.72 2.30 -20.55
C GLY A 260 -16.99 1.07 -20.02
N THR A 261 -16.69 0.13 -20.91
CA THR A 261 -16.08 -1.15 -20.53
C THR A 261 -14.62 -0.95 -20.07
N ASN A 262 -14.29 -1.47 -18.88
CA ASN A 262 -12.93 -1.42 -18.33
C ASN A 262 -12.60 -2.77 -17.68
N ASN A 263 -12.23 -3.76 -18.50
CA ASN A 263 -12.14 -5.15 -18.07
C ASN A 263 -10.69 -5.61 -17.86
N ASN A 264 -10.50 -6.52 -16.90
CA ASN A 264 -9.25 -7.24 -16.66
C ASN A 264 -8.05 -6.33 -16.39
N ASN A 265 -8.28 -5.15 -15.79
CA ASN A 265 -7.18 -4.29 -15.39
C ASN A 265 -6.55 -4.79 -14.09
N THR A 266 -5.25 -4.57 -13.93
CA THR A 266 -4.50 -4.95 -12.73
C THR A 266 -3.86 -3.71 -12.12
N LEU A 267 -4.18 -3.43 -10.86
CA LEU A 267 -3.53 -2.41 -10.04
C LEU A 267 -2.60 -3.12 -9.05
N ARG A 268 -1.29 -2.97 -9.21
CA ARG A 268 -0.31 -3.72 -8.39
C ARG A 268 0.69 -2.82 -7.67
N ASN A 269 0.79 -2.93 -6.34
CA ASN A 269 1.80 -2.24 -5.54
C ASN A 269 1.80 -0.71 -5.72
N ASN A 270 0.62 -0.09 -5.84
CA ASN A 270 0.52 1.37 -5.88
C ASN A 270 0.39 1.90 -4.45
N THR A 271 1.18 2.92 -4.10
CA THR A 271 1.04 3.65 -2.84
C THR A 271 0.19 4.88 -3.08
N ILE A 272 -0.90 5.02 -2.35
CA ILE A 272 -1.89 6.06 -2.58
C ILE A 272 -2.13 6.82 -1.29
N SER A 273 -2.05 8.15 -1.35
CA SER A 273 -2.51 9.04 -0.28
C SER A 273 -3.50 10.04 -0.85
N ILE A 274 -4.67 10.13 -0.24
CA ILE A 274 -5.70 11.08 -0.64
C ILE A 274 -6.10 12.03 0.49
N SER A 275 -6.66 13.17 0.13
CA SER A 275 -7.39 14.03 1.06
C SER A 275 -8.73 14.47 0.48
N GLY A 276 -9.79 14.41 1.30
CA GLY A 276 -11.15 14.80 0.93
C GLY A 276 -12.11 13.61 0.78
N SER A 277 -13.35 13.87 0.38
CA SER A 277 -14.44 12.88 0.29
C SER A 277 -14.40 12.07 -1.01
N TYR A 278 -13.27 11.41 -1.27
CA TYR A 278 -13.04 10.58 -2.46
C TYR A 278 -12.52 9.19 -2.08
N SER A 279 -12.27 8.38 -3.10
CA SER A 279 -11.72 7.03 -2.92
C SER A 279 -10.23 6.96 -3.23
N GLY A 280 -9.45 6.19 -2.47
CA GLY A 280 -8.09 5.81 -2.87
C GLY A 280 -8.12 5.12 -4.22
N ILE A 281 -8.98 4.10 -4.35
CA ILE A 281 -9.33 3.46 -5.62
C ILE A 281 -10.85 3.47 -5.79
N TYR A 282 -11.33 3.94 -6.93
CA TYR A 282 -12.73 3.90 -7.32
C TYR A 282 -12.92 3.01 -8.54
N ASN A 283 -13.71 1.95 -8.38
CA ASN A 283 -14.09 1.02 -9.44
C ASN A 283 -15.59 1.13 -9.74
N GLY A 284 -15.93 1.72 -10.89
CA GLY A 284 -17.30 1.98 -11.34
C GLY A 284 -17.99 0.79 -12.03
N LEU A 285 -19.31 0.91 -12.25
CA LEU A 285 -20.20 -0.22 -12.59
C LEU A 285 -19.81 -0.97 -13.88
N ALA A 286 -19.18 -0.25 -14.80
CA ALA A 286 -18.84 -0.76 -16.12
C ALA A 286 -17.45 -1.43 -16.18
N ALA A 287 -16.75 -1.49 -15.04
CA ALA A 287 -15.48 -2.19 -14.89
C ALA A 287 -15.69 -3.58 -14.29
N THR A 288 -15.03 -4.59 -14.86
CA THR A 288 -15.14 -5.99 -14.40
C THR A 288 -13.79 -6.66 -14.32
N ASN A 289 -13.67 -7.70 -13.47
CA ASN A 289 -12.44 -8.47 -13.30
C ASN A 289 -11.24 -7.59 -12.90
N LEU A 290 -11.46 -6.59 -12.04
CA LEU A 290 -10.40 -5.74 -11.54
C LEU A 290 -9.60 -6.49 -10.49
N THR A 291 -8.28 -6.59 -10.65
CA THR A 291 -7.39 -7.10 -9.61
C THR A 291 -6.64 -5.95 -8.95
N ILE A 292 -6.77 -5.81 -7.64
CA ILE A 292 -6.04 -4.87 -6.80
C ILE A 292 -5.15 -5.68 -5.87
N ASP A 293 -3.87 -5.77 -6.20
CA ASP A 293 -2.86 -6.43 -5.36
C ASP A 293 -1.88 -5.39 -4.85
N CYS A 294 -2.06 -4.95 -3.62
CA CYS A 294 -1.20 -3.91 -3.08
C CYS A 294 0.21 -4.43 -2.77
N ALA A 295 0.46 -5.75 -2.72
CA ALA A 295 1.77 -6.32 -2.36
C ALA A 295 2.39 -5.70 -1.09
N GLY A 296 1.56 -5.37 -0.09
CA GLY A 296 1.93 -4.67 1.14
C GLY A 296 1.91 -3.14 1.08
N ALA A 297 1.67 -2.53 -0.08
CA ALA A 297 1.54 -1.08 -0.22
C ALA A 297 0.34 -0.52 0.54
N THR A 298 0.44 0.76 0.89
CA THR A 298 -0.56 1.46 1.70
C THR A 298 -1.44 2.37 0.86
N ILE A 299 -2.73 2.37 1.19
CA ILE A 299 -3.74 3.33 0.71
C ILE A 299 -4.22 4.10 1.95
N THR A 300 -3.99 5.41 1.98
CA THR A 300 -4.32 6.28 3.12
C THR A 300 -5.26 7.41 2.73
N GLY A 301 -6.21 7.70 3.62
CA GLY A 301 -7.09 8.86 3.55
C GLY A 301 -6.79 9.87 4.65
N ASN A 302 -7.78 10.72 4.95
CA ASN A 302 -7.73 11.73 6.00
C ASN A 302 -8.98 11.75 6.90
N ASN A 303 -9.67 10.61 7.02
CA ASN A 303 -10.91 10.44 7.79
C ASN A 303 -12.05 11.37 7.35
N SER A 304 -12.04 11.82 6.08
CA SER A 304 -13.15 12.61 5.54
C SER A 304 -14.41 11.76 5.45
N SER A 305 -15.58 12.34 5.73
CA SER A 305 -16.86 11.66 5.52
C SER A 305 -17.04 11.30 4.03
N ASN A 306 -17.76 10.22 3.75
CA ASN A 306 -17.96 9.70 2.39
C ASN A 306 -16.65 9.42 1.62
N SER A 307 -15.55 9.12 2.32
CA SER A 307 -14.30 8.67 1.71
C SER A 307 -14.16 7.15 1.78
N TYR A 308 -13.46 6.57 0.81
CA TYR A 308 -13.31 5.12 0.68
C TYR A 308 -11.86 4.74 0.43
N GLY A 309 -11.32 3.74 1.11
CA GLY A 309 -10.00 3.22 0.71
C GLY A 309 -10.09 2.61 -0.69
N ILE A 310 -10.97 1.63 -0.82
CA ILE A 310 -11.36 1.04 -2.09
C ILE A 310 -12.88 1.02 -2.17
N TYR A 311 -13.43 1.65 -3.20
CA TYR A 311 -14.85 1.55 -3.55
C TYR A 311 -15.00 0.70 -4.79
N SER A 312 -15.90 -0.28 -4.79
CA SER A 312 -16.23 -1.06 -5.98
C SER A 312 -17.71 -1.37 -6.09
N ASN A 313 -18.26 -1.10 -7.26
CA ASN A 313 -19.55 -1.63 -7.71
C ASN A 313 -19.39 -2.52 -8.97
N GLY A 314 -18.15 -2.81 -9.36
CA GLY A 314 -17.83 -3.65 -10.52
C GLY A 314 -17.86 -5.14 -10.20
N PHE A 315 -18.27 -5.95 -11.18
CA PHE A 315 -18.30 -7.41 -11.07
C PHE A 315 -16.89 -7.99 -10.93
N ASN A 316 -16.72 -8.97 -10.03
CA ASN A 316 -15.49 -9.75 -9.85
C ASN A 316 -14.25 -8.89 -9.57
N THR A 317 -14.33 -8.05 -8.54
CA THR A 317 -13.18 -7.26 -8.07
C THR A 317 -12.44 -8.03 -6.99
N THR A 318 -11.15 -8.27 -7.19
CA THR A 318 -10.25 -8.91 -6.22
C THR A 318 -9.39 -7.86 -5.53
N ILE A 319 -9.32 -7.88 -4.21
CA ILE A 319 -8.49 -7.02 -3.37
C ILE A 319 -7.60 -7.90 -2.52
N GLN A 320 -6.29 -7.73 -2.60
CA GLN A 320 -5.35 -8.54 -1.82
C GLN A 320 -4.11 -7.79 -1.36
N ASN A 321 -3.53 -8.24 -0.24
CA ASN A 321 -2.26 -7.76 0.31
C ASN A 321 -2.24 -6.25 0.58
N CYS A 322 -3.37 -5.64 0.91
CA CYS A 322 -3.51 -4.18 1.06
C CYS A 322 -3.44 -3.71 2.50
N ASN A 323 -2.80 -2.56 2.74
CA ASN A 323 -2.89 -1.81 4.00
C ASN A 323 -3.77 -0.57 3.78
N ILE A 324 -4.98 -0.55 4.33
CA ILE A 324 -6.00 0.47 4.08
C ILE A 324 -6.41 1.14 5.39
N LEU A 325 -6.25 2.45 5.49
CA LEU A 325 -6.53 3.19 6.72
C LEU A 325 -6.91 4.64 6.51
N TYR A 326 -7.63 5.18 7.49
CA TYR A 326 -8.06 6.57 7.59
C TYR A 326 -9.10 7.02 6.56
N PHE A 327 -10.10 6.19 6.30
CA PHE A 327 -11.27 6.53 5.48
C PHE A 327 -12.56 6.52 6.31
N ALA A 328 -13.67 6.98 5.73
CA ALA A 328 -14.97 6.67 6.30
C ALA A 328 -15.19 5.14 6.23
N ASN A 329 -15.07 4.57 5.04
CA ASN A 329 -15.12 3.13 4.84
C ASN A 329 -13.81 2.62 4.23
N GLY A 330 -13.20 1.57 4.78
CA GLY A 330 -11.94 1.02 4.26
C GLY A 330 -12.11 0.39 2.87
N ILE A 331 -12.86 -0.70 2.81
CA ILE A 331 -13.29 -1.37 1.58
C ILE A 331 -14.80 -1.31 1.50
N TYR A 332 -15.36 -0.88 0.38
CA TYR A 332 -16.79 -0.81 0.17
C TYR A 332 -17.21 -1.44 -1.15
N PHE A 333 -17.90 -2.58 -1.05
CA PHE A 333 -18.65 -3.19 -2.14
C PHE A 333 -20.10 -2.71 -2.13
N GLN A 334 -20.54 -2.08 -3.23
CA GLN A 334 -21.92 -1.60 -3.38
C GLN A 334 -22.56 -2.16 -4.64
N GLY A 335 -23.50 -3.10 -4.50
CA GLY A 335 -24.14 -3.75 -5.65
C GLY A 335 -23.19 -4.61 -6.50
N ALA A 336 -22.00 -4.95 -6.00
CA ALA A 336 -21.02 -5.77 -6.70
C ALA A 336 -21.32 -7.26 -6.52
N ALA A 337 -20.92 -8.11 -7.46
CA ALA A 337 -21.02 -9.56 -7.31
C ALA A 337 -19.66 -10.22 -7.53
N ASN A 338 -19.42 -11.34 -6.83
CA ASN A 338 -18.19 -12.13 -6.88
C ASN A 338 -16.92 -11.34 -6.48
N GLY A 339 -17.04 -10.40 -5.54
CA GLY A 339 -15.85 -9.74 -5.00
C GLY A 339 -14.98 -10.70 -4.18
N SER A 340 -13.70 -10.38 -4.01
CA SER A 340 -12.87 -11.06 -3.02
C SER A 340 -11.95 -10.08 -2.30
N VAL A 341 -11.75 -10.31 -1.00
CA VAL A 341 -10.78 -9.62 -0.16
C VAL A 341 -9.93 -10.67 0.53
N GLN A 342 -8.62 -10.58 0.38
CA GLN A 342 -7.69 -11.56 0.94
C GLN A 342 -6.45 -10.89 1.54
N ASP A 343 -5.93 -11.43 2.64
CA ASP A 343 -4.63 -11.05 3.21
C ASP A 343 -4.46 -9.52 3.37
N SER A 344 -5.55 -8.82 3.69
CA SER A 344 -5.60 -7.35 3.73
C SER A 344 -5.79 -6.85 5.15
N ASN A 345 -5.12 -5.75 5.46
CA ASN A 345 -5.16 -5.05 6.74
C ASN A 345 -5.99 -3.76 6.58
N VAL A 346 -7.17 -3.72 7.18
CA VAL A 346 -8.15 -2.64 7.05
C VAL A 346 -8.48 -2.08 8.44
N THR A 347 -7.88 -0.93 8.78
CA THR A 347 -7.89 -0.42 10.16
C THR A 347 -8.11 1.08 10.24
N ASN A 348 -8.54 1.55 11.41
CA ASN A 348 -8.65 2.98 11.73
C ASN A 348 -9.54 3.75 10.75
N ASN A 349 -10.63 3.15 10.27
CA ASN A 349 -11.65 3.83 9.49
C ASN A 349 -12.78 4.30 10.41
N THR A 350 -13.34 5.48 10.14
CA THR A 350 -14.29 6.13 11.06
C THR A 350 -15.69 5.54 11.03
N GLU A 351 -16.04 4.79 9.99
CA GLU A 351 -17.30 4.04 9.87
C GLU A 351 -16.99 2.54 9.79
N THR A 352 -16.89 1.96 8.59
CA THR A 352 -16.75 0.51 8.42
C THR A 352 -15.37 0.11 7.88
N GLY A 353 -14.79 -0.98 8.38
CA GLY A 353 -13.60 -1.59 7.77
C GLY A 353 -13.92 -2.15 6.38
N VAL A 354 -14.72 -3.23 6.34
CA VAL A 354 -15.22 -3.85 5.11
C VAL A 354 -16.74 -3.79 5.08
N LYS A 355 -17.30 -3.07 4.11
CA LYS A 355 -18.73 -2.93 3.90
C LYS A 355 -19.17 -3.64 2.63
N ILE A 356 -20.15 -4.53 2.74
CA ILE A 356 -20.72 -5.32 1.65
C ILE A 356 -22.22 -5.00 1.57
N LEU A 357 -22.56 -3.92 0.85
CA LEU A 357 -23.93 -3.44 0.68
C LEU A 357 -24.55 -3.98 -0.61
N ALA A 358 -25.66 -4.72 -0.49
CA ALA A 358 -26.40 -5.29 -1.63
C ALA A 358 -25.49 -6.04 -2.63
N SER A 359 -24.37 -6.57 -2.14
CA SER A 359 -23.33 -7.23 -2.93
C SER A 359 -23.31 -8.71 -2.59
N ASN A 360 -23.20 -9.58 -3.59
CA ASN A 360 -23.42 -11.03 -3.40
C ASN A 360 -22.19 -11.84 -3.77
N TYR A 361 -22.07 -13.03 -3.18
CA TYR A 361 -20.98 -13.97 -3.47
C TYR A 361 -19.58 -13.38 -3.27
N THR A 362 -19.45 -12.44 -2.34
CA THR A 362 -18.17 -11.84 -1.96
C THR A 362 -17.48 -12.74 -0.93
N SER A 363 -16.20 -13.04 -1.15
CA SER A 363 -15.37 -13.73 -0.15
C SER A 363 -14.47 -12.74 0.59
N LEU A 364 -14.34 -12.93 1.90
CA LEU A 364 -13.31 -12.30 2.73
C LEU A 364 -12.49 -13.43 3.35
N SER A 365 -11.17 -13.31 3.37
CA SER A 365 -10.34 -14.37 3.96
C SER A 365 -8.99 -13.87 4.45
N SER A 366 -8.51 -14.46 5.55
CA SER A 366 -7.21 -14.17 6.16
C SER A 366 -6.90 -12.68 6.33
N SER A 367 -7.93 -11.85 6.52
CA SER A 367 -7.81 -10.40 6.58
C SER A 367 -7.92 -9.87 8.01
N TYR A 368 -7.17 -8.80 8.30
CA TYR A 368 -7.17 -8.09 9.58
C TYR A 368 -8.08 -6.88 9.47
N VAL A 369 -9.34 -7.00 9.90
CA VAL A 369 -10.34 -5.93 9.83
C VAL A 369 -10.67 -5.50 11.26
N CYS A 370 -9.93 -4.53 11.76
CA CYS A 370 -9.93 -4.19 13.20
C CYS A 370 -9.84 -2.69 13.43
N PHE A 371 -10.25 -2.25 14.62
CA PHE A 371 -10.15 -0.84 15.02
C PHE A 371 -10.89 0.11 14.08
N ASN A 372 -12.00 -0.35 13.52
CA ASN A 372 -12.97 0.47 12.82
C ASN A 372 -14.18 0.70 13.73
N ALA A 373 -15.05 1.67 13.46
CA ALA A 373 -16.28 1.81 14.26
C ALA A 373 -17.16 0.56 14.14
N MET A 374 -17.21 -0.02 12.93
CA MET A 374 -17.66 -1.37 12.64
C MET A 374 -16.61 -2.05 11.78
N ASP A 375 -16.18 -3.26 12.10
CA ASP A 375 -15.19 -3.95 11.27
C ASP A 375 -15.82 -4.45 9.99
N ILE A 376 -16.91 -5.23 10.10
CA ILE A 376 -17.56 -5.84 8.94
C ILE A 376 -19.07 -5.57 8.96
N ASP A 377 -19.59 -5.00 7.87
CA ASP A 377 -21.02 -4.81 7.62
C ASP A 377 -21.43 -5.61 6.38
N ASN A 378 -22.25 -6.64 6.55
CA ASN A 378 -22.73 -7.46 5.45
C ASN A 378 -24.27 -7.43 5.34
N SER A 379 -24.78 -6.81 4.28
CA SER A 379 -26.22 -6.84 3.95
C SER A 379 -26.51 -7.58 2.63
N GLY A 380 -25.51 -8.33 2.14
CA GLY A 380 -25.61 -9.13 0.93
C GLY A 380 -25.91 -10.60 1.18
N THR A 381 -26.01 -11.38 0.10
CA THR A 381 -26.33 -12.81 0.15
C THR A 381 -25.23 -13.66 -0.47
N GLY A 382 -25.03 -14.87 0.07
CA GLY A 382 -24.00 -15.81 -0.42
C GLY A 382 -22.56 -15.36 -0.15
N ASN A 383 -22.36 -14.33 0.68
CA ASN A 383 -21.04 -13.89 1.10
C ASN A 383 -20.44 -14.89 2.11
N THR A 384 -19.13 -15.07 2.06
CA THR A 384 -18.41 -16.08 2.85
C THR A 384 -17.14 -15.49 3.46
N GLY A 385 -16.77 -15.97 4.64
CA GLY A 385 -15.56 -15.55 5.35
C GLY A 385 -14.74 -16.74 5.85
N SER A 386 -13.43 -16.54 6.07
CA SER A 386 -12.57 -17.58 6.67
C SER A 386 -11.26 -17.01 7.22
N ASN A 387 -10.90 -17.40 8.44
CA ASN A 387 -9.64 -17.01 9.09
C ASN A 387 -9.44 -15.49 9.19
N ASP A 388 -10.52 -14.72 9.23
CA ASP A 388 -10.43 -13.27 9.38
C ASP A 388 -10.35 -12.87 10.87
N ARG A 389 -9.91 -11.63 11.11
CA ARG A 389 -9.90 -11.00 12.44
C ARG A 389 -10.85 -9.81 12.45
N CYS A 390 -11.85 -9.86 13.32
CA CYS A 390 -12.77 -8.76 13.64
C CYS A 390 -13.40 -8.96 15.02
N ASP A 391 -13.87 -7.90 15.66
CA ASP A 391 -14.66 -7.99 16.91
C ASP A 391 -15.95 -7.14 16.91
N SER A 392 -16.13 -6.28 15.91
CA SER A 392 -17.36 -5.51 15.69
C SER A 392 -17.96 -5.81 14.32
N PHE A 393 -19.08 -6.54 14.24
CA PHE A 393 -19.66 -6.95 12.96
C PHE A 393 -21.19 -6.92 12.93
N LEU A 394 -21.75 -6.79 11.73
CA LEU A 394 -23.18 -6.89 11.42
C LEU A 394 -23.41 -7.95 10.33
N ASP A 395 -24.27 -8.93 10.64
CA ASP A 395 -24.71 -9.98 9.71
C ASP A 395 -23.55 -10.72 9.01
N TRP A 396 -22.45 -10.92 9.75
CA TRP A 396 -21.25 -11.65 9.30
C TRP A 396 -21.11 -13.00 10.00
N SER A 397 -20.62 -14.00 9.26
CA SER A 397 -20.35 -15.34 9.79
C SER A 397 -19.28 -16.07 9.00
N GLU A 398 -18.44 -16.83 9.70
CA GLU A 398 -17.38 -17.67 9.13
C GLU A 398 -17.56 -19.12 9.56
N ASN A 399 -17.48 -20.05 8.60
CA ASN A 399 -17.56 -21.49 8.87
C ASN A 399 -18.75 -21.90 9.76
N GLY A 400 -19.90 -21.24 9.61
CA GLY A 400 -21.12 -21.51 10.39
C GLY A 400 -21.15 -20.87 11.79
N ARG A 401 -20.16 -20.06 12.15
CA ARG A 401 -20.10 -19.27 13.38
C ARG A 401 -20.37 -17.80 13.09
N SER A 402 -21.16 -17.13 13.94
CA SER A 402 -21.37 -15.68 13.84
C SER A 402 -20.08 -14.92 14.20
N GLY A 403 -19.73 -13.92 13.38
CA GLY A 403 -18.50 -13.15 13.50
C GLY A 403 -17.30 -13.80 12.83
N CYS A 404 -16.14 -13.15 13.01
CA CYS A 404 -14.87 -13.66 12.50
C CYS A 404 -14.34 -14.85 13.30
N GLU A 405 -13.48 -15.64 12.67
CA GLU A 405 -12.79 -16.75 13.33
C GLU A 405 -11.92 -16.28 14.50
N ARG A 406 -11.34 -15.07 14.39
CA ARG A 406 -10.39 -14.52 15.36
C ARG A 406 -10.76 -13.11 15.83
N ALA A 407 -10.43 -12.78 17.09
CA ALA A 407 -10.65 -11.44 17.64
C ALA A 407 -9.52 -10.45 17.27
N CYS A 408 -9.82 -9.15 17.31
CA CYS A 408 -8.85 -8.07 17.08
C CYS A 408 -7.91 -7.81 18.26
N THR A 409 -8.36 -8.18 19.46
CA THR A 409 -7.61 -8.01 20.71
C THR A 409 -6.63 -9.16 20.92
N THR A 410 -5.51 -8.87 21.57
CA THR A 410 -4.55 -9.87 22.01
C THR A 410 -5.06 -10.54 23.28
N LEU A 411 -4.77 -11.83 23.46
CA LEU A 411 -5.11 -12.55 24.68
C LEU A 411 -4.38 -12.00 25.92
N TRP A 412 -3.18 -11.46 25.71
CA TRP A 412 -2.21 -11.23 26.77
C TRP A 412 -2.32 -9.86 27.45
N HIS A 413 -2.37 -9.87 28.77
CA HIS A 413 -2.10 -8.74 29.65
C HIS A 413 -0.65 -8.77 30.12
N ARG A 414 0.03 -7.63 30.02
CA ARG A 414 1.40 -7.44 30.52
C ARG A 414 1.39 -6.85 31.92
N LEU A 415 2.05 -7.53 32.84
CA LEU A 415 2.36 -7.00 34.17
C LEU A 415 3.87 -6.91 34.31
N TYR A 416 4.38 -5.73 34.64
CA TYR A 416 5.79 -5.48 34.86
C TYR A 416 6.02 -4.56 36.04
N GLY A 417 7.20 -4.65 36.63
CA GLY A 417 7.57 -3.78 37.74
C GLY A 417 8.85 -4.22 38.44
N ASN A 418 9.16 -3.52 39.53
CA ASN A 418 10.28 -3.86 40.40
C ASN A 418 9.79 -4.78 41.52
N VAL A 419 10.60 -5.78 41.87
CA VAL A 419 10.30 -6.66 43.00
C VAL A 419 10.99 -6.10 44.25
N SER A 420 10.34 -5.10 44.85
CA SER A 420 10.85 -4.41 46.05
C SER A 420 9.70 -3.95 46.94
N GLY A 421 9.86 -4.00 48.27
CA GLY A 421 8.91 -3.40 49.19
C GLY A 421 9.46 -3.30 50.62
N LEU A 422 8.78 -2.58 51.52
CA LEU A 422 9.21 -2.46 52.91
C LEU A 422 8.47 -3.48 53.78
N ILE A 423 8.97 -4.71 53.82
CA ILE A 423 8.56 -5.70 54.81
C ILE A 423 9.71 -5.89 55.79
N THR A 424 9.43 -5.59 57.07
CA THR A 424 10.37 -5.78 58.17
C THR A 424 9.82 -6.84 59.11
N LEU A 425 10.42 -8.03 59.14
CA LEU A 425 10.06 -9.09 60.09
C LEU A 425 10.72 -8.79 61.45
N GLY A 426 9.93 -8.47 62.47
CA GLY A 426 10.40 -8.24 63.84
C GLY A 426 10.22 -9.49 64.74
N ASN A 427 11.15 -9.75 65.66
CA ASN A 427 10.99 -10.78 66.71
C ASN A 427 11.53 -10.33 68.07
N SER A 428 10.84 -9.50 68.85
CA SER A 428 11.43 -9.04 70.13
C SER A 428 11.66 -10.18 71.15
N SER A 429 12.71 -10.06 71.96
CA SER A 429 12.38 -9.80 73.38
C SER A 429 12.47 -8.32 73.73
N LEU A 430 13.30 -7.52 73.02
CA LEU A 430 13.23 -6.05 73.08
C LEU A 430 13.28 -5.32 71.71
N TYR A 431 13.98 -5.78 70.64
CA TYR A 431 13.75 -5.48 69.18
C TYR A 431 14.87 -6.13 68.31
N PRO A 432 14.60 -7.20 67.54
CA PRO A 432 15.44 -7.62 66.42
C PRO A 432 14.61 -7.70 65.14
N TYR A 433 15.23 -7.24 64.06
CA TYR A 433 14.70 -7.34 62.71
C TYR A 433 15.42 -8.51 62.01
N LEU A 434 14.67 -9.43 61.41
CA LEU A 434 15.16 -10.65 60.77
C LEU A 434 15.33 -10.49 59.25
N TYR A 435 14.53 -9.64 58.60
CA TYR A 435 14.58 -9.48 57.14
C TYR A 435 14.05 -8.11 56.72
N ASN A 436 14.74 -7.44 55.80
CA ASN A 436 14.33 -6.16 55.20
C ASN A 436 14.21 -6.32 53.68
N TRP A 437 12.98 -6.23 53.17
CA TRP A 437 12.65 -6.44 51.75
C TRP A 437 13.02 -5.25 50.82
N THR A 438 13.86 -4.32 51.28
CA THR A 438 14.37 -3.23 50.43
C THR A 438 15.56 -3.63 49.54
N THR A 439 16.10 -4.85 49.68
CA THR A 439 17.30 -5.35 48.95
C THR A 439 17.16 -6.74 48.32
N SER A 440 15.96 -7.35 48.25
CA SER A 440 15.81 -8.81 48.10
C SER A 440 16.30 -9.48 46.82
N ASN A 441 16.74 -10.73 46.98
CA ASN A 441 17.05 -11.73 45.97
C ASN A 441 15.80 -12.46 45.46
N ALA A 442 14.66 -11.78 45.27
CA ALA A 442 13.47 -12.44 44.76
C ALA A 442 13.80 -13.17 43.45
N THR A 443 13.45 -14.45 43.38
CA THR A 443 13.84 -15.34 42.29
C THR A 443 12.77 -15.42 41.23
N ASN A 444 11.51 -15.51 41.67
CA ASN A 444 10.34 -15.71 40.81
C ASN A 444 9.16 -14.81 41.23
N VAL A 445 8.38 -14.41 40.24
CA VAL A 445 7.05 -13.80 40.41
C VAL A 445 6.02 -14.77 39.85
N TYR A 446 4.92 -14.95 40.57
CA TYR A 446 3.82 -15.80 40.15
C TYR A 446 2.53 -15.02 40.03
N ILE A 447 1.68 -15.44 39.09
CA ILE A 447 0.31 -14.97 38.96
C ILE A 447 -0.63 -16.16 38.84
N THR A 448 -1.74 -16.12 39.56
CA THR A 448 -2.84 -17.07 39.44
C THR A 448 -4.16 -16.32 39.57
N ASP A 449 -5.25 -16.97 39.21
CA ASP A 449 -6.61 -16.49 39.49
C ASP A 449 -6.78 -16.23 41.00
N TYR A 450 -7.45 -15.14 41.37
CA TYR A 450 -7.54 -14.71 42.77
C TYR A 450 -8.28 -15.71 43.67
N ASP A 451 -9.28 -16.40 43.12
CA ASP A 451 -10.08 -17.38 43.86
C ASP A 451 -9.43 -18.76 43.90
N SER A 452 -8.34 -18.95 43.16
CA SER A 452 -7.54 -20.17 43.21
C SER A 452 -6.69 -20.25 44.50
N SER A 453 -6.57 -21.46 45.03
CA SER A 453 -5.72 -21.77 46.20
C SER A 453 -4.59 -22.73 45.80
N PRO A 454 -3.52 -22.24 45.13
CA PRO A 454 -2.47 -23.11 44.61
C PRO A 454 -1.68 -23.79 45.74
N SER A 455 -1.53 -25.11 45.64
CA SER A 455 -0.61 -25.90 46.46
C SER A 455 0.81 -25.79 45.88
N TRP A 456 1.61 -24.85 46.40
CA TRP A 456 2.96 -24.53 45.89
C TRP A 456 3.90 -25.75 45.80
N TYR A 457 3.77 -26.71 46.71
CA TYR A 457 4.58 -27.94 46.70
C TYR A 457 4.11 -28.99 45.68
N GLN A 458 2.91 -28.83 45.12
CA GLN A 458 2.28 -29.76 44.17
C GLN A 458 2.17 -29.18 42.76
N LEU A 459 2.88 -28.09 42.46
CA LEU A 459 2.98 -27.57 41.10
C LEU A 459 3.75 -28.52 40.18
N GLN A 460 3.29 -28.58 38.93
CA GLN A 460 3.88 -29.31 37.82
C GLN A 460 3.81 -28.47 36.54
N ALA A 461 4.75 -28.69 35.61
CA ALA A 461 4.74 -28.06 34.30
C ALA A 461 3.48 -28.46 33.49
N ILE A 462 2.86 -27.50 32.78
CA ILE A 462 1.85 -27.84 31.76
C ILE A 462 2.49 -28.72 30.67
N GLY A 463 1.76 -29.69 30.13
CA GLY A 463 2.29 -30.70 29.22
C GLY A 463 3.05 -31.82 29.93
N LYS A 464 2.97 -31.87 31.27
CA LYS A 464 3.50 -32.98 32.09
C LYS A 464 2.43 -33.56 32.99
N ASN A 465 2.42 -34.89 33.08
CA ASN A 465 1.60 -35.63 34.02
C ASN A 465 2.22 -35.67 35.43
N THR A 466 1.47 -36.21 36.40
CA THR A 466 1.86 -36.32 37.82
C THR A 466 3.13 -37.13 38.08
N SER A 467 3.60 -37.92 37.12
CA SER A 467 4.84 -38.71 37.18
C SER A 467 6.00 -38.09 36.38
N ASN A 468 5.88 -36.82 35.96
CA ASN A 468 6.83 -36.10 35.10
C ASN A 468 6.96 -36.65 33.66
N GLY A 469 6.07 -37.55 33.25
CA GLY A 469 5.92 -37.96 31.86
C GLY A 469 5.24 -36.87 31.03
N SER A 470 5.45 -36.86 29.71
CA SER A 470 4.77 -35.92 28.83
C SER A 470 3.27 -36.23 28.75
N ALA A 471 2.46 -35.18 28.83
CA ALA A 471 1.02 -35.17 28.61
C ALA A 471 0.73 -34.60 27.21
N SER A 472 -0.46 -34.88 26.68
CA SER A 472 -0.86 -34.43 25.33
C SER A 472 -2.09 -33.55 25.40
N ASN A 473 -2.12 -32.52 24.54
CA ASN A 473 -3.21 -31.56 24.40
C ASN A 473 -3.44 -30.59 25.57
N ASP A 474 -2.63 -30.62 26.64
CA ASP A 474 -2.79 -29.71 27.79
C ASP A 474 -2.88 -28.23 27.36
N PHE A 475 -2.16 -27.81 26.31
CA PHE A 475 -2.20 -26.43 25.84
C PHE A 475 -3.52 -26.09 25.12
N VAL A 476 -4.06 -27.03 24.34
CA VAL A 476 -5.37 -26.88 23.68
C VAL A 476 -6.49 -26.90 24.73
N GLU A 477 -6.37 -27.77 25.73
CA GLU A 477 -7.29 -27.81 26.86
C GLU A 477 -7.23 -26.53 27.68
N LEU A 478 -6.03 -25.99 27.89
CA LEU A 478 -5.86 -24.72 28.60
C LEU A 478 -6.50 -23.56 27.82
N ASP A 479 -6.39 -23.54 26.49
CA ASP A 479 -7.12 -22.58 25.65
C ASP A 479 -8.64 -22.69 25.84
N ILE A 480 -9.18 -23.91 25.87
CA ILE A 480 -10.62 -24.12 26.11
C ILE A 480 -11.02 -23.66 27.51
N ALA A 481 -10.22 -24.01 28.52
CA ALA A 481 -10.52 -23.72 29.92
C ALA A 481 -10.53 -22.20 30.22
N LEU A 482 -9.63 -21.45 29.56
CA LEU A 482 -9.49 -19.99 29.65
C LEU A 482 -10.25 -19.22 28.55
N ASN A 483 -11.11 -19.88 27.77
CA ASN A 483 -11.87 -19.26 26.68
C ASN A 483 -10.98 -18.46 25.67
N ALA A 484 -9.81 -19.01 25.38
CA ALA A 484 -8.78 -18.39 24.54
C ALA A 484 -8.74 -18.92 23.10
N THR A 485 -9.59 -19.88 22.74
CA THR A 485 -9.55 -20.57 21.44
C THR A 485 -9.73 -19.63 20.24
N SER A 486 -10.46 -18.53 20.38
CA SER A 486 -10.69 -17.53 19.32
C SER A 486 -9.58 -16.48 19.18
N TYR A 487 -8.50 -16.57 19.94
CA TYR A 487 -7.39 -15.61 19.86
C TYR A 487 -6.33 -16.12 18.89
N ALA A 488 -5.77 -15.23 18.08
CA ALA A 488 -4.72 -15.58 17.13
C ALA A 488 -3.40 -15.93 17.82
N ASP A 489 -3.18 -15.34 18.98
CA ASP A 489 -2.02 -15.47 19.86
C ASP A 489 -2.36 -16.34 21.09
N ASN A 490 -3.28 -17.30 20.95
CA ASN A 490 -3.71 -18.16 22.05
C ASN A 490 -2.56 -18.95 22.71
N ILE A 491 -2.86 -19.64 23.81
CA ILE A 491 -1.88 -20.29 24.68
C ILE A 491 -1.20 -21.44 23.94
N ASN A 492 -1.95 -22.24 23.19
CA ASN A 492 -1.39 -23.29 22.35
C ASN A 492 -0.39 -22.73 21.34
N VAL A 493 -0.78 -21.71 20.58
CA VAL A 493 0.08 -21.05 19.59
C VAL A 493 1.31 -20.42 20.27
N SER A 494 1.18 -19.88 21.47
CA SER A 494 2.27 -19.18 22.15
C SER A 494 3.29 -20.15 22.75
N PHE A 495 2.84 -21.23 23.39
CA PHE A 495 3.70 -22.11 24.18
C PHE A 495 4.06 -23.43 23.52
N SER A 496 3.32 -23.89 22.50
CA SER A 496 3.46 -25.25 21.97
C SER A 496 3.49 -25.32 20.44
N THR A 497 4.05 -26.38 19.89
CA THR A 497 4.12 -26.59 18.43
C THR A 497 2.86 -27.21 17.83
N ASP A 498 2.14 -28.01 18.61
CA ASP A 498 1.08 -28.91 18.12
C ASP A 498 -0.06 -29.17 19.12
N GLY A 499 -0.08 -28.46 20.25
CA GLY A 499 -0.98 -28.71 21.37
C GLY A 499 -0.38 -29.53 22.50
N SER A 500 0.77 -30.19 22.28
CA SER A 500 1.37 -31.12 23.23
C SER A 500 2.83 -30.79 23.55
N ALA A 501 3.67 -30.56 22.55
CA ALA A 501 5.09 -30.32 22.75
C ALA A 501 5.39 -28.83 22.99
N PRO A 502 6.01 -28.45 24.12
CA PRO A 502 6.44 -27.07 24.36
C PRO A 502 7.48 -26.60 23.34
N LYS A 503 7.39 -25.35 22.89
CA LYS A 503 8.39 -24.72 22.01
C LYS A 503 9.73 -24.51 22.71
N GLU A 504 9.67 -24.16 23.98
CA GLU A 504 10.82 -23.91 24.83
C GLU A 504 10.45 -24.24 26.27
N THR A 505 11.42 -24.71 27.05
CA THR A 505 11.22 -25.03 28.47
C THR A 505 12.33 -24.46 29.34
N ARG A 506 12.03 -24.30 30.63
CA ARG A 506 12.99 -23.88 31.66
C ARG A 506 12.71 -24.61 32.97
N ASN A 507 13.77 -24.92 33.70
CA ASN A 507 13.65 -25.45 35.06
C ASN A 507 13.51 -24.31 36.07
N TYR A 508 12.60 -24.47 37.03
CA TYR A 508 12.39 -23.52 38.11
C TYR A 508 12.58 -24.21 39.45
N THR A 509 13.23 -23.54 40.40
CA THR A 509 13.15 -23.93 41.81
C THR A 509 12.05 -23.08 42.42
N ILE A 510 11.03 -23.74 42.97
CA ILE A 510 9.81 -23.15 43.53
C ILE A 510 9.71 -23.65 44.97
N TRP A 511 9.90 -22.76 45.94
CA TRP A 511 9.90 -23.04 47.38
C TRP A 511 10.86 -24.19 47.74
N GLY A 512 12.05 -24.18 47.14
CA GLY A 512 13.08 -25.20 47.31
C GLY A 512 12.87 -26.51 46.53
N LYS A 513 11.76 -26.67 45.82
CA LYS A 513 11.47 -27.84 44.96
C LYS A 513 11.83 -27.53 43.51
N LEU A 514 12.62 -28.41 42.87
CA LEU A 514 12.86 -28.35 41.43
C LEU A 514 11.61 -28.80 40.67
N VAL A 515 11.11 -27.94 39.77
CA VAL A 515 10.11 -28.27 38.75
C VAL A 515 10.79 -28.17 37.39
N GLU A 516 10.87 -29.30 36.70
CA GLU A 516 11.61 -29.42 35.44
C GLU A 516 10.72 -29.16 34.23
N ASN A 517 11.34 -28.66 33.16
CA ASN A 517 10.71 -28.53 31.83
C ASN A 517 9.43 -27.68 31.80
N VAL A 518 9.35 -26.62 32.59
CA VAL A 518 8.21 -25.68 32.55
C VAL A 518 8.19 -25.00 31.18
N PRO A 519 7.09 -25.12 30.39
CA PRO A 519 6.93 -24.42 29.13
C PRO A 519 7.06 -22.92 29.33
N ILE A 520 7.81 -22.24 28.46
CA ILE A 520 8.00 -20.79 28.52
C ILE A 520 7.78 -20.14 27.16
N ALA A 521 7.23 -18.93 27.17
CA ALA A 521 7.05 -18.07 25.99
C ALA A 521 7.62 -16.67 26.26
N ASN A 522 8.01 -15.95 25.20
CA ASN A 522 8.51 -14.59 25.32
C ASN A 522 7.40 -13.65 25.78
N SER A 523 7.66 -12.86 26.82
CA SER A 523 6.72 -11.84 27.32
C SER A 523 6.93 -10.47 26.66
N SER A 524 8.04 -10.31 25.93
CA SER A 524 8.36 -9.10 25.16
C SER A 524 8.96 -9.47 23.81
N ALA A 525 8.55 -8.74 22.77
CA ALA A 525 9.17 -8.79 21.45
C ALA A 525 10.53 -8.05 21.39
N PHE A 526 10.84 -7.20 22.38
CA PHE A 526 12.02 -6.34 22.42
C PHE A 526 13.13 -6.89 23.33
N ASN A 527 12.76 -7.67 24.35
CA ASN A 527 13.71 -8.29 25.26
C ASN A 527 13.33 -9.75 25.55
N SER A 528 14.05 -10.67 24.91
CA SER A 528 13.85 -12.13 25.04
C SER A 528 14.28 -12.71 26.39
N SER A 529 14.86 -11.92 27.30
CA SER A 529 15.15 -12.37 28.66
C SER A 529 13.88 -12.49 29.52
N PHE A 530 12.85 -11.68 29.22
CA PHE A 530 11.55 -11.78 29.88
C PHE A 530 10.72 -12.88 29.25
N LYS A 531 10.45 -13.91 30.06
CA LYS A 531 9.66 -15.07 29.66
C LYS A 531 8.69 -15.45 30.74
N THR A 532 7.48 -15.80 30.31
CA THR A 532 6.45 -16.36 31.17
C THR A 532 6.43 -17.86 30.99
N GLY A 533 6.41 -18.59 32.11
CA GLY A 533 6.13 -20.00 32.15
C GLY A 533 4.74 -20.30 32.68
N VAL A 534 4.26 -21.52 32.43
CA VAL A 534 2.94 -21.96 32.87
C VAL A 534 2.98 -23.33 33.54
N LEU A 535 2.34 -23.42 34.71
CA LEU A 535 2.28 -24.57 35.60
C LEU A 535 0.81 -24.88 35.92
N TRP A 536 0.55 -26.09 36.38
CA TRP A 536 -0.73 -26.49 36.98
C TRP A 536 -0.51 -27.11 38.36
N ASP A 537 -1.54 -27.02 39.20
CA ASP A 537 -1.56 -27.62 40.52
C ASP A 537 -2.15 -29.03 40.50
N MET A 538 -1.31 -30.02 40.77
CA MET A 538 -1.69 -31.44 40.81
C MET A 538 -2.64 -31.78 41.96
N SER A 539 -2.76 -30.91 42.98
CA SER A 539 -3.66 -31.13 44.11
C SER A 539 -5.14 -31.10 43.71
N GLY A 540 -5.47 -30.46 42.58
CA GLY A 540 -6.81 -30.42 42.00
C GLY A 540 -7.32 -31.75 41.44
N GLY A 541 -6.50 -32.80 41.48
CA GLY A 541 -6.84 -34.15 41.01
C GLY A 541 -6.51 -34.39 39.54
N GLY A 542 -6.74 -35.63 39.07
CA GLY A 542 -6.37 -36.07 37.72
C GLY A 542 -4.92 -36.56 37.61
N SER A 543 -4.57 -37.17 36.47
CA SER A 543 -3.21 -37.60 36.16
C SER A 543 -2.40 -36.56 35.40
N GLU A 544 -3.06 -35.60 34.75
CA GLU A 544 -2.53 -34.48 33.96
C GLU A 544 -3.53 -33.30 34.01
N TYR A 545 -3.14 -32.15 33.45
CA TYR A 545 -4.05 -31.02 33.33
C TYR A 545 -5.25 -31.39 32.44
N SER A 546 -6.44 -30.89 32.73
CA SER A 546 -7.58 -31.05 31.82
C SER A 546 -8.56 -29.88 31.90
N ASN A 547 -9.16 -29.54 30.76
CA ASN A 547 -10.21 -28.52 30.66
C ASN A 547 -11.52 -28.90 31.37
N VAL A 548 -11.70 -30.17 31.73
CA VAL A 548 -12.88 -30.67 32.47
C VAL A 548 -12.74 -30.39 33.96
N THR A 549 -11.60 -30.77 34.55
CA THR A 549 -11.28 -30.56 35.96
C THR A 549 -10.87 -29.12 36.26
N LYS A 550 -10.31 -28.41 35.27
CA LYS A 550 -9.83 -27.02 35.39
C LYS A 550 -8.96 -26.81 36.62
N GLN A 551 -7.89 -27.60 36.77
CA GLN A 551 -6.96 -27.46 37.88
C GLN A 551 -6.35 -26.05 37.91
N THR A 552 -6.11 -25.51 39.10
CA THR A 552 -5.47 -24.20 39.25
C THR A 552 -4.20 -24.09 38.40
N THR A 553 -4.10 -23.00 37.64
CA THR A 553 -2.90 -22.69 36.86
C THR A 553 -2.09 -21.59 37.52
N VAL A 554 -0.77 -21.69 37.43
CA VAL A 554 0.17 -20.72 37.97
C VAL A 554 1.10 -20.28 36.86
N TRP A 555 1.11 -18.97 36.60
CA TRP A 555 1.96 -18.33 35.62
C TRP A 555 3.19 -17.78 36.33
N ILE A 556 4.38 -18.03 35.80
CA ILE A 556 5.65 -17.75 36.49
C ILE A 556 6.58 -16.91 35.61
N ALA A 557 7.22 -15.90 36.18
CA ALA A 557 8.32 -15.17 35.55
C ALA A 557 9.53 -15.20 36.46
N LYS A 558 10.71 -15.45 35.88
CA LYS A 558 11.97 -15.32 36.62
C LYS A 558 12.33 -13.84 36.72
N VAL A 559 12.72 -13.40 37.91
CA VAL A 559 13.18 -12.02 38.13
C VAL A 559 14.50 -11.80 37.37
N ASN A 560 14.52 -10.77 36.54
CA ASN A 560 15.70 -10.26 35.83
C ASN A 560 15.89 -8.78 36.19
N LYS A 561 16.69 -8.54 37.24
CA LYS A 561 16.80 -7.21 37.85
C LYS A 561 17.29 -6.15 36.88
N SER A 562 16.65 -4.99 36.94
CA SER A 562 17.05 -3.79 36.18
C SER A 562 17.24 -4.05 34.69
N ALA A 563 16.40 -4.91 34.10
CA ALA A 563 16.41 -5.17 32.67
C ALA A 563 15.57 -4.13 31.92
N THR A 564 16.11 -3.65 30.81
CA THR A 564 15.46 -2.64 29.96
C THR A 564 14.52 -3.28 28.95
N ASP A 565 13.38 -2.66 28.71
CA ASP A 565 12.37 -3.04 27.73
C ASP A 565 11.54 -1.81 27.30
N VAL A 566 10.42 -2.01 26.59
CA VAL A 566 9.61 -0.94 25.97
C VAL A 566 9.14 0.11 26.97
N TYR A 567 8.78 -0.30 28.18
CA TYR A 567 8.19 0.58 29.19
C TYR A 567 9.21 1.13 30.20
N GLY A 568 10.49 0.90 29.97
CA GLY A 568 11.57 1.39 30.83
C GLY A 568 12.42 0.26 31.38
N THR A 569 12.87 0.42 32.63
CA THR A 569 13.75 -0.56 33.30
C THR A 569 13.02 -1.12 34.51
N TYR A 570 12.91 -2.44 34.58
CA TYR A 570 12.16 -3.12 35.62
C TYR A 570 12.72 -4.53 35.89
N ASP A 571 12.26 -5.18 36.95
CA ASP A 571 12.80 -6.46 37.42
C ASP A 571 12.06 -7.68 36.87
N PHE A 572 10.80 -7.56 36.51
CA PHE A 572 10.03 -8.63 35.88
C PHE A 572 9.05 -8.07 34.85
N LEU A 573 8.73 -8.91 33.86
CA LEU A 573 7.59 -8.78 32.97
C LEU A 573 7.00 -10.17 32.81
N ILE A 574 5.69 -10.27 33.03
CA ILE A 574 4.92 -11.49 32.86
C ILE A 574 3.69 -11.18 32.01
N GLU A 575 3.44 -12.03 31.01
CA GLU A 575 2.24 -11.99 30.18
C GLU A 575 1.29 -13.11 30.62
N ILE A 576 0.07 -12.74 31.00
CA ILE A 576 -0.99 -13.68 31.37
C ILE A 576 -2.20 -13.48 30.45
N PRO A 577 -3.00 -14.51 30.19
CA PRO A 577 -4.28 -14.32 29.52
C PRO A 577 -5.16 -13.40 30.37
N TYR A 578 -5.79 -12.38 29.79
CA TYR A 578 -6.70 -11.52 30.56
C TYR A 578 -7.88 -12.31 31.13
N THR A 579 -8.22 -13.43 30.49
CA THR A 579 -9.28 -14.35 30.94
C THR A 579 -8.90 -15.14 32.19
N LEU A 580 -7.64 -15.10 32.63
CA LEU A 580 -7.19 -15.74 33.87
C LEU A 580 -7.95 -15.23 35.09
N SER A 581 -8.43 -13.99 35.09
CA SER A 581 -9.23 -13.46 36.21
C SER A 581 -10.64 -14.06 36.32
N TYR A 582 -11.06 -14.88 35.35
CA TYR A 582 -12.37 -15.55 35.35
C TYR A 582 -12.21 -17.07 35.35
N TYR A 583 -11.01 -17.56 35.68
CA TYR A 583 -10.67 -18.98 35.51
C TYR A 583 -11.42 -19.83 36.55
N GLN A 584 -11.46 -19.37 37.79
CA GLN A 584 -12.33 -19.91 38.85
C GLN A 584 -13.51 -18.96 39.09
N ALA A 585 -14.62 -19.51 39.57
CA ALA A 585 -15.80 -18.72 39.86
C ALA A 585 -15.62 -17.92 41.15
N GLY A 586 -15.79 -16.60 41.08
CA GLY A 586 -15.70 -15.72 42.24
C GLY A 586 -15.50 -14.26 41.86
N ASN A 587 -14.32 -13.73 42.16
CA ASN A 587 -13.89 -12.37 41.89
C ASN A 587 -13.13 -12.30 40.57
N ASN A 588 -13.39 -11.25 39.80
CA ASN A 588 -12.67 -11.01 38.54
C ASN A 588 -11.29 -10.37 38.77
N LEU A 589 -10.41 -11.07 39.50
CA LEU A 589 -9.09 -10.59 39.93
C LEU A 589 -8.02 -11.67 39.72
N VAL A 590 -6.75 -11.24 39.71
CA VAL A 590 -5.60 -12.14 39.79
C VAL A 590 -4.77 -11.81 41.03
N SER A 591 -4.13 -12.82 41.60
CA SER A 591 -3.20 -12.68 42.71
C SER A 591 -1.76 -12.72 42.21
N LEU A 592 -0.95 -11.73 42.61
CA LEU A 592 0.48 -11.68 42.34
C LEU A 592 1.26 -12.07 43.60
N TYR A 593 2.17 -13.03 43.45
CA TYR A 593 3.05 -13.51 44.52
C TYR A 593 4.51 -13.28 44.12
N ALA A 594 5.35 -12.89 45.08
CA ALA A 594 6.79 -12.84 44.91
C ALA A 594 7.46 -13.87 45.81
N GLU A 595 8.31 -14.73 45.23
CA GLU A 595 9.13 -15.66 46.00
C GLU A 595 10.29 -14.90 46.64
N LEU A 596 10.35 -14.91 47.98
CA LEU A 596 11.45 -14.31 48.73
C LEU A 596 12.41 -15.42 49.13
N GLU A 597 13.64 -15.33 48.65
CA GLU A 597 14.76 -16.18 49.05
C GLU A 597 15.69 -15.45 50.04
#